data_AF-X1PKY9-F1
#
_entry.id   AF-X1PKY9-F1
#
_cell.length_a   1.000
_cell.length_b   1.000
_cell.length_c   1.000
_cell.angle_alpha   90.00
_cell.angle_beta   90.00
_cell.angle_gamma   90.00
#
_symmetry.space_group_name_H-M   'P 1'
#
loop_
_entity.id
_entity.type
_entity.pdbx_description
1 polymer ?
#
loop_
_entity_poly.entity_id
_entity_poly.type
_entity_poly.pdbx_seq_one_letter_code
_entity_poly.pdbx_strand_id
1 'polypeptide(L)'
;EFETSNRDVISAKINGKRKIPITTLMRAIGYSGEKQLLKLFSGADNSPEHQFIRSTMEREPLVKDEPEALLDIYRKLRPGDPPNIENAKKLIKNLFFDPLRYDLGEVGRYKLNKRLRLDIAENKRALTKEDIVEIVRHIIMINNRNDIPDDIDHLGNRRVRTVGELVQNQFRIGLLRLQRVVRERMSIISADVVTPSVLVNIRPVVAAV
;
A
#
# COMPACT_ATOMS: atom_id res chain seq x y z
N GLU A 1 -7.37 -0.40 -0.77
CA GLU A 1 -8.64 -0.16 -1.50
C GLU A 1 -8.78 1.32 -1.77
N PHE A 2 -9.41 1.69 -2.88
CA PHE A 2 -9.75 3.07 -3.22
C PHE A 2 -11.26 3.21 -3.31
N GLU A 3 -11.79 4.37 -2.96
CA GLU A 3 -13.21 4.66 -2.93
C GLU A 3 -13.43 6.10 -3.41
N THR A 4 -14.39 6.30 -4.31
CA THR A 4 -14.84 7.61 -4.75
C THR A 4 -16.19 7.91 -4.09
N SER A 5 -16.32 9.06 -3.45
CA SER A 5 -17.60 9.52 -2.89
C SER A 5 -18.40 10.32 -3.92
N ASN A 6 -19.71 10.50 -3.67
CA ASN A 6 -20.60 11.32 -4.50
C ASN A 6 -20.23 12.83 -4.56
N ARG A 7 -19.21 13.27 -3.81
CA ARG A 7 -18.68 14.64 -3.84
C ARG A 7 -17.33 14.71 -4.56
N ASP A 8 -17.06 13.75 -5.44
CA ASP A 8 -15.82 13.62 -6.20
C ASP A 8 -14.53 13.52 -5.35
N VAL A 9 -14.67 13.17 -4.08
CA VAL A 9 -13.53 12.91 -3.19
C VAL A 9 -13.07 11.47 -3.35
N ILE A 10 -11.81 11.28 -3.73
CA ILE A 10 -11.16 9.96 -3.81
C ILE A 10 -10.37 9.71 -2.53
N SER A 11 -10.62 8.56 -1.90
CA SER A 11 -9.95 8.13 -0.67
C SER A 11 -9.38 6.73 -0.81
N ALA A 12 -8.25 6.49 -0.15
CA ALA A 12 -7.66 5.18 0.04
C ALA A 12 -7.94 4.65 1.45
N LYS A 13 -8.26 3.35 1.55
CA LYS A 13 -8.23 2.59 2.80
C LYS A 13 -7.07 1.59 2.72
N ILE A 14 -6.15 1.69 3.67
CA ILE A 14 -5.00 0.79 3.78
C ILE A 14 -5.32 -0.21 4.90
N ASN A 15 -5.31 -1.52 4.59
CA ASN A 15 -5.59 -2.60 5.54
C ASN A 15 -6.92 -2.44 6.31
N GLY A 16 -7.98 -1.96 5.64
CA GLY A 16 -9.30 -1.75 6.26
C GLY A 16 -9.34 -0.67 7.34
N LYS A 17 -8.30 0.17 7.45
CA LYS A 17 -8.24 1.29 8.41
C LYS A 17 -9.05 2.49 7.89
N ARG A 18 -8.89 3.64 8.57
CA ARG A 18 -9.57 4.90 8.26
C ARG A 18 -9.31 5.34 6.81
N LYS A 19 -10.28 6.06 6.23
CA LYS A 19 -10.15 6.69 4.91
C LYS A 19 -9.06 7.76 4.93
N ILE A 20 -8.17 7.71 3.96
CA ILE A 20 -7.08 8.65 3.74
C ILE A 20 -7.32 9.29 2.37
N PRO A 21 -7.43 10.62 2.25
CA PRO A 21 -7.54 11.28 0.95
C PRO A 21 -6.40 10.90 0.00
N ILE A 22 -6.71 10.71 -1.29
CA ILE A 22 -5.70 10.22 -2.23
C ILE A 22 -4.52 11.18 -2.39
N THR A 23 -4.79 12.47 -2.28
CA THR A 23 -3.79 13.55 -2.31
C THR A 23 -2.76 13.37 -1.21
N THR A 24 -3.18 13.02 0.01
CA THR A 24 -2.27 12.77 1.14
C THR A 24 -1.43 11.52 0.92
N LEU A 25 -2.00 10.44 0.36
CA LEU A 25 -1.19 9.29 -0.04
C LEU A 25 -0.16 9.68 -1.12
N MET A 26 -0.55 10.48 -2.12
CA MET A 26 0.34 10.94 -3.18
C MET A 26 1.48 11.81 -2.67
N ARG A 27 1.19 12.74 -1.74
CA ARG A 27 2.22 13.54 -1.07
C ARG A 27 3.19 12.65 -0.29
N ALA A 28 2.67 11.65 0.44
CA ALA A 28 3.49 10.73 1.23
C ALA A 28 4.44 9.83 0.40
N ILE A 29 4.11 9.55 -0.87
CA ILE A 29 4.99 8.81 -1.79
C ILE A 29 5.97 9.71 -2.56
N GLY A 30 5.91 11.03 -2.36
CA GLY A 30 6.86 12.01 -2.89
C GLY A 30 6.31 12.97 -3.96
N TYR A 31 4.99 13.02 -4.17
CA TYR A 31 4.35 14.01 -5.05
C TYR A 31 3.74 15.13 -4.21
N SER A 32 4.60 15.96 -3.61
CA SER A 32 4.20 16.97 -2.61
C SER A 32 3.62 18.24 -3.22
N GLY A 33 3.96 18.60 -4.45
CA GLY A 33 3.52 19.87 -5.04
C GLY A 33 2.07 19.83 -5.53
N GLU A 34 1.28 20.85 -5.20
CA GLU A 34 -0.11 20.95 -5.72
C GLU A 34 -0.14 21.01 -7.25
N LYS A 35 0.68 21.88 -7.85
CA LYS A 35 0.84 21.98 -9.31
C LYS A 35 1.32 20.66 -9.92
N GLN A 36 2.16 19.92 -9.20
CA GLN A 36 2.66 18.62 -9.63
C GLN A 36 1.54 17.59 -9.66
N LEU A 37 0.72 17.51 -8.60
CA LEU A 37 -0.43 16.63 -8.52
C LEU A 37 -1.46 16.94 -9.62
N LEU A 38 -1.80 18.21 -9.82
CA LEU A 38 -2.72 18.61 -10.90
C LEU A 38 -2.15 18.23 -12.27
N LYS A 39 -0.85 18.45 -12.50
CA LYS A 39 -0.20 18.07 -13.76
C LYS A 39 -0.21 16.57 -13.99
N LEU A 40 0.04 15.76 -12.95
CA LEU A 40 0.08 14.29 -13.02
C LEU A 40 -1.24 13.66 -13.48
N PHE A 41 -2.37 14.29 -13.13
CA PHE A 41 -3.71 13.79 -13.44
C PHE A 41 -4.45 14.62 -14.50
N SER A 42 -3.87 15.69 -15.02
CA SER A 42 -4.48 16.59 -16.02
C SER A 42 -5.05 15.89 -17.26
N GLY A 43 -4.47 14.78 -17.69
CA GLY A 43 -4.97 14.00 -18.82
C GLY A 43 -6.23 13.17 -18.53
N ALA A 44 -6.51 12.88 -17.26
CA ALA A 44 -7.66 12.06 -16.84
C ALA A 44 -8.73 12.88 -16.10
N ASP A 45 -8.32 13.84 -15.29
CA ASP A 45 -9.17 14.77 -14.52
C ASP A 45 -9.39 16.05 -15.35
N ASN A 46 -9.98 15.89 -16.54
CA ASN A 46 -10.19 16.94 -17.53
C ASN A 46 -11.67 17.33 -17.69
N SER A 47 -12.57 16.72 -16.93
CA SER A 47 -14.00 17.03 -16.94
C SER A 47 -14.24 18.40 -16.28
N PRO A 48 -15.00 19.32 -16.92
CA PRO A 48 -15.36 20.59 -16.29
C PRO A 48 -16.32 20.41 -15.12
N GLU A 49 -17.13 19.34 -15.12
CA GLU A 49 -18.13 19.04 -14.08
C GLU A 49 -17.55 18.33 -12.85
N HIS A 50 -16.55 17.48 -13.05
CA HIS A 50 -15.95 16.62 -12.02
C HIS A 50 -14.46 16.89 -11.91
N GLN A 51 -14.02 17.43 -10.78
CA GLN A 51 -12.61 17.77 -10.51
C GLN A 51 -12.09 16.97 -9.31
N PHE A 52 -11.84 15.68 -9.50
CA PHE A 52 -11.60 14.75 -8.38
C PHE A 52 -10.40 15.14 -7.53
N ILE A 53 -9.29 15.53 -8.16
CA ILE A 53 -8.06 15.87 -7.43
C ILE A 53 -8.25 17.15 -6.62
N ARG A 54 -8.89 18.17 -7.19
CA ARG A 54 -9.15 19.45 -6.51
C ARG A 54 -10.14 19.28 -5.36
N SER A 55 -11.27 18.63 -5.58
CA SER A 55 -12.26 18.35 -4.53
C SER A 55 -11.66 17.52 -3.40
N THR A 56 -10.74 16.60 -3.71
CA THR A 56 -10.02 15.84 -2.68
C THR A 56 -9.03 16.70 -1.89
N MET A 57 -8.33 17.64 -2.52
CA MET A 57 -7.42 18.58 -1.83
C MET A 57 -8.17 19.49 -0.86
N GLU A 58 -9.34 20.00 -1.27
CA GLU A 58 -10.18 20.86 -0.43
C GLU A 58 -10.69 20.15 0.83
N ARG A 59 -10.82 18.81 0.77
CA ARG A 59 -11.25 18.02 1.92
C ARG A 59 -10.19 17.92 3.02
N GLU A 60 -8.91 18.15 2.69
CA GLU A 60 -7.79 18.06 3.64
C GLU A 60 -6.81 19.24 3.45
N PRO A 61 -7.20 20.47 3.83
CA PRO A 61 -6.39 21.66 3.60
C PRO A 61 -5.15 21.76 4.50
N LEU A 62 -5.09 20.94 5.55
CA LEU A 62 -4.01 20.94 6.55
C LEU A 62 -2.76 20.17 6.09
N VAL A 63 -2.87 19.30 5.09
CA VAL A 63 -1.76 18.46 4.64
C VAL A 63 -1.22 18.99 3.32
N LYS A 64 -0.12 19.74 3.38
CA LYS A 64 0.47 20.40 2.21
C LYS A 64 1.81 19.79 1.81
N ASP A 65 2.54 19.22 2.76
CA ASP A 65 3.88 18.70 2.49
C ASP A 65 3.99 17.17 2.66
N GLU A 66 5.05 16.58 2.11
CA GLU A 66 5.36 15.15 2.27
C GLU A 66 5.49 14.74 3.74
N PRO A 67 6.21 15.47 4.63
CA PRO A 67 6.34 15.09 6.03
C PRO A 67 5.01 15.08 6.78
N GLU A 68 4.15 16.07 6.55
CA GLU A 68 2.83 16.14 7.17
C GLU A 68 1.95 14.97 6.72
N ALA A 69 1.98 14.65 5.43
CA ALA A 69 1.26 13.52 4.86
C ALA A 69 1.72 12.18 5.45
N LEU A 70 3.04 12.01 5.61
CA LEU A 70 3.61 10.83 6.26
C LEU A 70 3.13 10.69 7.71
N LEU A 71 3.15 11.78 8.47
CA LEU A 71 2.73 11.79 9.89
C LEU A 71 1.22 11.54 10.03
N ASP A 72 0.40 12.13 9.15
CA ASP A 72 -1.05 11.93 9.15
C ASP A 72 -1.41 10.46 8.87
N ILE A 73 -0.82 9.86 7.84
CA ILE A 73 -1.02 8.44 7.54
C ILE A 73 -0.55 7.56 8.71
N TYR A 74 0.60 7.89 9.31
CA TYR A 74 1.11 7.13 10.45
C TYR A 74 0.14 7.14 11.63
N ARG A 75 -0.41 8.31 12.00
CA ARG A 75 -1.42 8.45 13.06
C ARG A 75 -2.70 7.65 12.74
N LYS A 76 -3.15 7.66 11.49
CA LYS A 76 -4.35 6.92 11.05
C LYS A 76 -4.14 5.40 11.08
N LEU A 77 -2.92 4.91 10.82
CA LEU A 77 -2.59 3.49 10.85
C LEU A 77 -2.22 2.97 12.24
N ARG A 78 -1.56 3.79 13.05
CA ARG A 78 -1.05 3.47 14.39
C ARG A 78 -1.39 4.58 15.39
N PRO A 79 -2.63 4.64 15.89
CA PRO A 79 -3.09 5.75 16.73
C PRO A 79 -2.43 5.81 18.12
N GLY A 80 -1.72 4.77 18.56
CA GLY A 80 -1.05 4.71 19.86
C GLY A 80 0.46 4.96 19.84
N ASP A 81 1.10 4.96 18.66
CA ASP A 81 2.55 5.13 18.56
C ASP A 81 2.88 6.62 18.32
N PRO A 82 3.89 7.21 18.99
CA PRO A 82 4.31 8.58 18.70
C PRO A 82 4.79 8.68 17.25
N PRO A 83 4.28 9.65 16.47
CA PRO A 83 4.61 9.74 15.06
C PRO A 83 6.00 10.34 14.86
N ASN A 84 6.85 9.63 14.11
CA ASN A 84 8.16 10.11 13.66
C ASN A 84 8.22 9.98 12.13
N ILE A 85 8.74 11.00 11.45
CA ILE A 85 8.86 11.06 9.99
C ILE A 85 9.63 9.85 9.44
N GLU A 86 10.73 9.46 10.08
CA GLU A 86 11.54 8.32 9.62
C GLU A 86 10.77 7.00 9.73
N ASN A 87 10.09 6.81 10.86
CA ASN A 87 9.25 5.63 11.10
C ASN A 87 8.06 5.58 10.14
N ALA A 88 7.46 6.74 9.84
CA ALA A 88 6.37 6.86 8.89
C ALA A 88 6.82 6.53 7.46
N LYS A 89 7.96 7.07 7.03
CA LYS A 89 8.56 6.77 5.73
C LYS A 89 8.90 5.28 5.60
N LYS A 90 9.46 4.69 6.65
CA LYS A 90 9.75 3.25 6.72
C LYS A 90 8.48 2.40 6.69
N LEU A 91 7.41 2.85 7.36
CA LEU A 91 6.11 2.17 7.34
C LEU A 91 5.55 2.13 5.92
N ILE A 92 5.49 3.27 5.22
CA ILE A 92 5.01 3.34 3.83
C ILE A 92 5.87 2.47 2.91
N LYS A 93 7.20 2.54 3.04
CA LYS A 93 8.13 1.67 2.28
C LYS A 93 7.79 0.20 2.46
N ASN A 94 7.62 -0.23 3.71
CA ASN A 94 7.35 -1.62 4.05
C ASN A 94 5.95 -2.09 3.64
N LEU A 95 4.99 -1.17 3.50
CA LEU A 95 3.61 -1.50 3.11
C LEU A 95 3.45 -1.78 1.62
N PHE A 96 4.16 -1.05 0.76
CA PHE A 96 3.93 -1.10 -0.69
C PHE A 96 5.18 -1.48 -1.49
N PHE A 97 6.35 -0.98 -1.08
CA PHE A 97 7.54 -0.91 -1.93
C PHE A 97 8.65 -1.91 -1.52
N ASP A 98 8.51 -2.59 -0.38
CA ASP A 98 9.49 -3.57 0.12
C ASP A 98 9.14 -4.98 -0.37
N PRO A 99 9.94 -5.60 -1.27
CA PRO A 99 9.66 -6.94 -1.80
C PRO A 99 9.74 -8.05 -0.76
N LEU A 100 10.35 -7.81 0.41
CA LEU A 100 10.37 -8.78 1.51
C LEU A 100 9.04 -8.84 2.27
N ARG A 101 8.22 -7.78 2.16
CA ARG A 101 6.98 -7.61 2.94
C ARG A 101 5.73 -7.54 2.07
N TYR A 102 5.88 -7.15 0.81
CA TYR A 102 4.80 -7.03 -0.15
C TYR A 102 5.16 -7.73 -1.46
N ASP A 103 4.30 -8.65 -1.90
CA ASP A 103 4.50 -9.46 -3.10
C ASP A 103 3.16 -9.63 -3.82
N LEU A 104 3.04 -9.07 -5.03
CA LEU A 104 1.88 -9.28 -5.90
C LEU A 104 1.85 -10.71 -6.47
N GLY A 105 2.97 -11.43 -6.44
CA GLY A 105 3.20 -12.62 -7.22
C GLY A 105 3.43 -12.29 -8.71
N GLU A 106 3.92 -13.28 -9.45
CA GLU A 106 4.23 -13.16 -10.88
C GLU A 106 2.98 -12.84 -11.71
N VAL A 107 1.91 -13.60 -11.51
CA VAL A 107 0.62 -13.37 -12.18
C VAL A 107 0.01 -12.02 -11.77
N GLY A 108 0.17 -11.61 -10.51
CA GLY A 108 -0.34 -10.33 -10.04
C GLY A 108 0.36 -9.15 -10.72
N ARG A 109 1.69 -9.20 -10.81
CA ARG A 109 2.48 -8.21 -11.54
C ARG A 109 2.11 -8.17 -13.03
N TYR A 110 2.03 -9.33 -13.68
CA TYR A 110 1.61 -9.44 -15.08
C TYR A 110 0.23 -8.80 -15.32
N LYS A 111 -0.77 -9.13 -14.49
CA LYS A 111 -2.12 -8.57 -14.60
C LYS A 111 -2.14 -7.06 -14.39
N LEU A 112 -1.41 -6.57 -13.40
CA LEU A 112 -1.34 -5.14 -13.10
C LEU A 112 -0.73 -4.37 -14.28
N ASN A 113 0.40 -4.84 -14.80
CA ASN A 113 1.04 -4.28 -15.97
C ASN A 113 0.11 -4.26 -17.19
N LYS A 114 -0.61 -5.36 -17.43
CA LYS A 114 -1.56 -5.46 -18.54
C LYS A 114 -2.74 -4.49 -18.40
N ARG A 115 -3.31 -4.35 -17.19
CA ARG A 115 -4.45 -3.45 -16.95
C ARG A 115 -4.04 -1.97 -17.04
N LEU A 116 -2.90 -1.62 -16.44
CA LEU A 116 -2.40 -0.24 -16.38
C LEU A 116 -1.54 0.15 -17.59
N ARG A 117 -1.30 -0.79 -18.52
CA ARG A 117 -0.42 -0.62 -19.70
C ARG A 117 0.99 -0.15 -19.33
N LEU A 118 1.54 -0.74 -18.28
CA LEU A 118 2.89 -0.47 -17.77
C LEU A 118 3.88 -1.53 -18.25
N ASP A 119 5.08 -1.09 -18.65
CA ASP A 119 6.20 -1.97 -19.02
C ASP A 119 7.22 -2.08 -17.87
N ILE A 120 6.79 -2.75 -16.79
CA ILE A 120 7.63 -3.01 -15.61
C ILE A 120 8.03 -4.48 -15.63
N ALA A 121 9.32 -4.77 -15.43
CA ALA A 121 9.81 -6.14 -15.39
C ALA A 121 9.04 -7.03 -14.39
N GLU A 122 8.68 -8.25 -14.82
CA GLU A 122 7.85 -9.18 -14.03
C GLU A 122 8.51 -9.64 -12.72
N ASN A 123 9.85 -9.52 -12.63
CA ASN A 123 10.61 -9.79 -11.42
C ASN A 123 10.39 -8.75 -10.31
N LYS A 124 9.90 -7.54 -10.64
CA LYS A 124 9.58 -6.50 -9.66
C LYS A 124 8.19 -6.73 -9.07
N ARG A 125 8.10 -7.62 -8.09
CA ARG A 125 6.81 -8.04 -7.53
C ARG A 125 6.23 -7.11 -6.45
N ALA A 126 7.03 -6.20 -5.87
CA ALA A 126 6.54 -5.12 -5.01
C ALA A 126 5.92 -4.00 -5.85
N LEU A 127 4.93 -3.28 -5.32
CA LEU A 127 4.34 -2.11 -6.01
C LEU A 127 5.40 -1.04 -6.25
N THR A 128 5.22 -0.26 -7.31
CA THR A 128 6.01 0.94 -7.58
C THR A 128 5.17 2.20 -7.41
N LYS A 129 5.81 3.38 -7.42
CA LYS A 129 5.07 4.65 -7.28
C LYS A 129 4.21 4.90 -8.52
N GLU A 130 4.73 4.52 -9.68
CA GLU A 130 4.09 4.58 -10.98
C GLU A 130 2.80 3.74 -10.97
N ASP A 131 2.84 2.52 -10.41
CA ASP A 131 1.65 1.67 -10.26
C ASP A 131 0.52 2.44 -9.54
N ILE A 132 0.84 3.10 -8.42
CA ILE A 132 -0.15 3.82 -7.60
C ILE A 132 -0.72 5.03 -8.37
N VAL A 133 0.12 5.76 -9.10
CA VAL A 133 -0.32 6.89 -9.93
C VAL A 133 -1.25 6.43 -11.04
N GLU A 134 -0.90 5.36 -11.75
CA GLU A 134 -1.75 4.82 -12.81
C GLU A 134 -3.06 4.26 -12.28
N ILE A 135 -3.06 3.57 -11.14
CA ILE A 135 -4.30 3.08 -10.52
C ILE A 135 -5.27 4.25 -10.27
N VAL A 136 -4.78 5.35 -9.70
CA VAL A 136 -5.62 6.52 -9.44
C VAL A 136 -6.08 7.18 -10.73
N ARG A 137 -5.22 7.23 -11.75
CA ARG A 137 -5.60 7.74 -13.07
C ARG A 137 -6.74 6.93 -13.68
N HIS A 138 -6.65 5.61 -13.65
CA HIS A 138 -7.70 4.72 -14.14
C HIS A 138 -8.99 4.85 -13.33
N ILE A 139 -8.91 5.02 -12.01
CA ILE A 139 -10.10 5.28 -11.18
C ILE A 139 -10.80 6.57 -11.62
N ILE A 140 -10.05 7.64 -11.88
CA ILE A 140 -10.62 8.90 -12.38
C ILE A 140 -11.27 8.67 -13.76
N MET A 141 -10.60 7.97 -14.66
CA MET A 141 -11.15 7.66 -16.00
C MET A 141 -12.44 6.83 -15.92
N ILE A 142 -12.52 5.84 -15.03
CA ILE A 142 -13.72 5.02 -14.81
C ILE A 142 -14.87 5.89 -14.28
N ASN A 143 -14.61 6.77 -13.30
CA ASN A 143 -15.65 7.67 -12.78
C ASN A 143 -16.14 8.66 -13.85
N ASN A 144 -15.24 9.10 -14.75
CA ASN A 144 -15.57 9.90 -15.93
C ASN A 144 -16.18 9.09 -17.09
N ARG A 145 -16.41 7.77 -16.93
CA ARG A 145 -16.91 6.85 -17.97
C ARG A 145 -16.03 6.75 -19.23
N ASN A 146 -14.77 7.15 -19.13
CA ASN A 146 -13.77 7.05 -20.19
C ASN A 146 -13.03 5.70 -20.19
N ASP A 147 -13.20 4.90 -19.14
CA ASP A 147 -12.62 3.56 -19.02
C ASP A 147 -13.67 2.57 -18.47
N ILE A 148 -13.48 1.28 -18.76
CA ILE A 148 -14.44 0.21 -18.49
C ILE A 148 -14.11 -0.44 -17.14
N PRO A 149 -15.09 -0.56 -16.22
CA PRO A 149 -14.90 -1.33 -14.98
C PRO A 149 -14.51 -2.79 -15.25
N ASP A 150 -13.68 -3.36 -14.39
CA ASP A 150 -13.32 -4.77 -14.49
C ASP A 150 -14.50 -5.68 -14.07
N ASP A 151 -14.72 -6.77 -14.81
CA ASP A 151 -15.64 -7.83 -14.42
C ASP A 151 -15.02 -8.68 -13.30
N ILE A 152 -15.53 -8.47 -12.10
CA ILE A 152 -15.06 -9.16 -10.89
C ILE A 152 -15.45 -10.64 -10.85
N ASP A 153 -16.50 -11.05 -11.58
CA ASP A 153 -17.00 -12.41 -11.56
C ASP A 153 -16.35 -13.31 -12.61
N HIS A 154 -15.63 -12.73 -13.57
CA HIS A 154 -14.88 -13.46 -14.56
C HIS A 154 -13.90 -14.46 -13.90
N LEU A 155 -13.96 -15.74 -14.30
CA LEU A 155 -13.16 -16.81 -13.71
C LEU A 155 -11.65 -16.55 -13.78
N GLY A 156 -11.19 -15.86 -14.82
CA GLY A 156 -9.80 -15.41 -14.94
C GLY A 156 -9.34 -14.54 -13.78
N ASN A 157 -10.25 -13.87 -13.05
CA ASN A 157 -9.97 -13.08 -11.83
C ASN A 157 -10.16 -13.87 -10.54
N ARG A 158 -10.71 -15.09 -10.62
CA ARG A 158 -10.77 -16.04 -9.50
C ARG A 158 -9.51 -16.90 -9.48
N ARG A 159 -9.00 -17.18 -8.28
CA ARG A 159 -7.86 -18.10 -8.06
C ARG A 159 -8.25 -19.16 -7.06
N VAL A 160 -7.96 -20.42 -7.40
CA VAL A 160 -8.03 -21.53 -6.45
C VAL A 160 -6.75 -21.55 -5.64
N ARG A 161 -6.86 -21.50 -4.32
CA ARG A 161 -5.72 -21.70 -3.42
C ARG A 161 -5.59 -23.17 -3.10
N THR A 162 -4.43 -23.75 -3.38
CA THR A 162 -4.16 -25.16 -3.04
C THR A 162 -3.90 -25.31 -1.55
N VAL A 163 -4.01 -26.54 -1.04
CA VAL A 163 -3.72 -26.85 0.38
C VAL A 163 -2.31 -26.40 0.76
N GLY A 164 -1.32 -26.68 -0.09
CA GLY A 164 0.06 -26.25 0.13
C GLY A 164 0.21 -24.72 0.23
N GLU A 165 -0.52 -23.96 -0.60
CA GLU A 165 -0.50 -22.49 -0.55
C GLU A 165 -1.10 -21.95 0.75
N LEU A 166 -2.20 -22.56 1.23
CA LEU A 166 -2.84 -22.18 2.49
C LEU A 166 -1.91 -22.44 3.68
N VAL A 167 -1.28 -23.61 3.73
CA VAL A 167 -0.30 -23.97 4.77
C VAL A 167 0.93 -23.07 4.70
N GLN A 168 1.46 -22.81 3.50
CA GLN A 168 2.61 -21.92 3.31
C GLN A 168 2.32 -20.49 3.81
N ASN A 169 1.12 -19.97 3.55
CA ASN A 169 0.73 -18.65 4.03
C ASN A 169 0.64 -18.59 5.56
N GLN A 170 0.08 -19.62 6.20
CA GLN A 170 0.05 -19.69 7.67
C GLN A 170 1.46 -19.79 8.28
N PHE A 171 2.30 -20.65 7.71
CA PHE A 171 3.68 -20.80 8.13
C PHE A 171 4.46 -19.49 7.98
N ARG A 172 4.27 -18.76 6.87
CA ARG A 172 4.87 -17.43 6.63
C ARG A 172 4.47 -16.43 7.71
N ILE A 173 3.20 -16.39 8.12
CA ILE A 173 2.73 -15.53 9.21
C ILE A 173 3.43 -15.91 10.53
N GLY A 174 3.57 -17.21 10.81
CA GLY A 174 4.33 -17.72 11.95
C GLY A 174 5.79 -17.26 11.97
N LEU A 175 6.48 -17.36 10.82
CA LEU A 175 7.86 -16.92 10.66
C LEU A 175 8.03 -15.40 10.85
N LEU A 176 7.08 -14.58 10.37
CA LEU A 176 7.11 -13.13 10.60
C LEU A 176 6.98 -12.77 12.08
N ARG A 177 6.17 -13.52 12.83
CA ARG A 177 6.07 -13.37 14.30
C ARG A 177 7.36 -13.81 14.99
N LEU A 178 7.93 -14.95 14.58
CA LEU A 178 9.22 -15.42 15.08
C LEU A 178 10.34 -14.39 14.83
N GLN A 179 10.41 -13.83 13.63
CA GLN A 179 11.37 -12.78 13.27
C GLN A 179 11.27 -11.58 14.21
N ARG A 180 10.04 -11.17 14.57
CA ARG A 180 9.83 -10.08 15.52
C ARG A 180 10.39 -10.42 16.91
N VAL A 181 10.07 -11.61 17.43
CA VAL A 181 10.58 -12.08 18.73
C VAL A 181 12.10 -12.17 18.74
N VAL A 182 12.71 -12.64 17.65
CA VAL A 182 14.18 -12.70 17.51
C VAL A 182 14.79 -11.29 17.58
N ARG A 183 14.23 -10.30 16.87
CA ARG A 183 14.72 -8.91 16.92
C ARG A 183 14.57 -8.29 18.30
N GLU A 184 13.45 -8.55 18.98
CA GLU A 184 13.22 -8.09 20.36
C GLU A 184 14.26 -8.71 21.31
N ARG A 185 14.52 -10.02 21.20
CA ARG A 185 15.54 -10.71 22.03
C ARG A 185 16.96 -10.24 21.74
N MET A 186 17.32 -10.03 20.47
CA MET A 186 18.63 -9.49 20.08
C MET A 186 18.91 -8.09 20.68
N SER A 187 17.86 -7.34 21.02
CA SER A 187 17.99 -6.01 21.63
C SER A 187 18.23 -6.06 23.15
N ILE A 188 17.94 -7.21 23.79
CA ILE A 188 17.98 -7.38 25.25
C ILE A 188 19.20 -8.21 25.67
N ILE A 189 19.55 -9.22 24.87
CA ILE A 189 20.61 -10.18 25.21
C ILE A 189 21.97 -9.62 24.79
N SER A 190 22.97 -9.73 25.66
CA SER A 190 24.35 -9.34 25.37
C SER A 190 24.96 -10.22 24.27
N ALA A 191 25.76 -9.61 23.39
CA ALA A 191 26.32 -10.25 22.20
C ALA A 191 27.13 -11.52 22.51
N ASP A 192 27.72 -11.58 23.70
CA ASP A 192 28.65 -12.63 24.15
C ASP A 192 27.96 -14.00 24.37
N VAL A 193 26.64 -13.99 24.60
CA VAL A 193 25.84 -15.20 24.93
C VAL A 193 24.84 -15.53 23.80
N VAL A 194 24.86 -14.79 22.69
CA VAL A 194 23.89 -14.97 21.61
C VAL A 194 24.14 -16.27 20.87
N THR A 195 23.21 -17.22 20.99
CA THR A 195 23.16 -18.44 20.18
C THR A 195 21.78 -18.59 19.52
N PRO A 196 21.67 -19.29 18.37
CA PRO A 196 20.39 -19.47 17.68
C PRO A 196 19.30 -20.11 18.55
N SER A 197 19.68 -21.05 19.42
CA SER A 197 18.76 -21.72 20.36
C SER A 197 18.14 -20.76 21.38
N VAL A 198 18.89 -19.73 21.80
CA VAL A 198 18.41 -18.70 22.74
C VAL A 198 17.47 -17.70 22.04
N LEU A 199 17.69 -17.43 20.76
CA LEU A 199 16.90 -16.45 20.00
C LEU A 199 15.61 -17.05 19.42
N VAL A 200 15.65 -18.29 18.94
CA VAL A 200 14.55 -18.93 18.22
C VAL A 200 13.53 -19.53 19.19
N ASN A 201 12.31 -19.01 19.17
CA ASN A 201 11.18 -19.57 19.90
C ASN A 201 10.14 -20.13 18.91
N ILE A 202 9.91 -21.44 18.90
CA ILE A 202 9.00 -22.07 17.93
C ILE A 202 7.50 -21.78 18.18
N ARG A 203 7.11 -21.31 19.38
CA ARG A 203 5.70 -21.13 19.77
C ARG A 203 4.87 -20.32 18.76
N PRO A 204 5.36 -19.20 18.18
CA PRO A 204 4.58 -18.42 17.21
C PRO A 204 4.33 -19.14 15.89
N VAL A 205 5.18 -20.10 15.52
CA VAL A 205 5.03 -20.92 14.30
C VAL A 205 4.03 -22.04 14.55
N VAL A 206 4.17 -22.75 15.67
CA VAL A 206 3.24 -23.82 16.08
C VAL A 206 1.82 -23.28 16.28
N ALA A 207 1.66 -22.06 16.80
CA ALA A 207 0.35 -21.45 17.00
C ALA A 207 -0.30 -20.92 15.70
N ALA A 208 0.44 -20.85 14.58
CA ALA A 208 -0.09 -20.34 13.31
C ALA A 208 -0.56 -21.47 12.37
N VAL A 209 -0.02 -22.68 12.54
CA VAL A 209 -0.33 -23.88 11.75
C VAL A 209 -1.32 -24.74 12.52
#